data_AF-A0A4Q0Z406-F1
#
_entry.id   AF-A0A4Q0Z406-F1
#
_cell.length_a   1.000
_cell.length_b   1.000
_cell.length_c   1.000
_cell.angle_alpha   90.00
_cell.angle_beta   90.00
_cell.angle_gamma   90.00
#
_symmetry.space_group_name_H-M   'P 1'
#
loop_
_entity.id
_entity.type
_entity.pdbx_description
1 polymer ?
#
loop_
_entity_poly.entity_id
_entity_poly.type
_entity_poly.pdbx_seq_one_letter_code
_entity_poly.pdbx_strand_id
1 'polypeptide(L)'
;MNLFFKIVFFIIVYFIITILLSGDYTDDSKAILSLFFISCLISLFVRILLKNNKHSTKIAFLLIVLVNILFLMNTTGWNEGTMSGTSYIIPYFQYISDWLYGILLISAFMAFTPILLYFILIYSIVVFFCRIKNQNSKEIISKN
;
A
#
# COMPACT_ATOMS: atom_id res chain seq x y z
N MET A 1 -17.85 8.72 -5.03
CA MET A 1 -16.83 9.77 -5.12
C MET A 1 -16.23 9.72 -6.52
N ASN A 2 -16.29 10.83 -7.27
CA ASN A 2 -15.71 10.89 -8.61
C ASN A 2 -14.19 10.67 -8.55
N LEU A 3 -13.60 10.16 -9.63
CA LEU A 3 -12.15 9.89 -9.71
C LEU A 3 -11.33 11.13 -9.33
N PHE A 4 -11.76 12.31 -9.77
CA PHE A 4 -11.19 13.60 -9.40
C PHE A 4 -11.13 13.79 -7.88
N PHE A 5 -12.23 13.57 -7.15
CA PHE A 5 -12.24 13.67 -5.69
C PHE A 5 -11.34 12.63 -5.01
N LYS A 6 -11.16 11.43 -5.58
CA LYS A 6 -10.21 10.44 -5.03
C LYS A 6 -8.76 10.90 -5.17
N ILE A 7 -8.43 11.50 -6.31
CA ILE A 7 -7.09 12.06 -6.58
C ILE A 7 -6.84 13.27 -5.67
N VAL A 8 -7.79 14.20 -5.58
CA VAL A 8 -7.66 15.38 -4.70
C VAL A 8 -7.56 14.96 -3.23
N PHE A 9 -8.42 14.04 -2.77
CA PHE A 9 -8.32 13.48 -1.42
C PHE A 9 -6.96 12.84 -1.18
N PHE A 10 -6.44 12.06 -2.13
CA PHE A 10 -5.13 11.43 -2.02
C PHE A 10 -4.00 12.46 -1.91
N ILE A 11 -4.00 13.50 -2.76
CA ILE A 11 -3.01 14.58 -2.72
C ILE A 11 -3.07 15.33 -1.39
N ILE A 12 -4.27 15.61 -0.88
CA ILE A 12 -4.47 16.30 0.41
C ILE A 12 -4.00 15.43 1.56
N VAL A 13 -4.36 14.14 1.60
CA VAL A 13 -3.91 13.20 2.64
C VAL A 13 -2.39 13.05 2.60
N TYR A 14 -1.81 12.89 1.41
CA TYR A 14 -0.36 12.84 1.22
C TYR A 14 0.33 14.11 1.75
N PHE A 15 -0.19 15.28 1.40
CA PHE A 15 0.36 16.57 1.84
C PHE A 15 0.21 16.78 3.36
N ILE A 16 -0.95 16.45 3.94
CA ILE A 16 -1.20 16.52 5.38
C ILE A 16 -0.28 15.57 6.15
N ILE A 17 -0.08 14.34 5.67
CA ILE A 17 0.85 13.38 6.27
C ILE A 17 2.29 13.90 6.16
N THR A 18 2.68 14.47 5.01
CA THR A 18 4.02 15.05 4.80
C THR A 18 4.28 16.26 5.73
N ILE A 19 3.26 17.08 5.99
CA ILE A 19 3.33 18.22 6.91
C ILE A 19 3.38 17.78 8.38
N LEU A 20 2.48 16.86 8.79
CA LEU A 20 2.45 16.31 10.16
C LEU A 20 3.77 15.63 10.55
N LEU A 21 4.52 15.12 9.57
CA LEU A 21 5.77 14.39 9.77
C LEU A 21 7.03 15.20 9.44
N SER A 22 6.92 16.52 9.22
CA SER A 22 8.07 17.40 8.91
C SER A 22 9.05 17.64 10.07
N GLY A 23 8.87 16.98 11.22
CA GLY A 23 9.88 16.86 12.27
C GLY A 23 10.70 15.57 12.09
N ASP A 24 12.00 15.63 12.40
CA ASP A 24 13.01 14.56 12.28
C ASP A 24 12.46 13.16 11.91
N TYR A 25 12.48 12.86 10.60
CA TYR A 25 11.93 11.60 10.08
C TYR A 25 12.75 10.41 10.59
N THR A 26 12.16 9.59 11.47
CA THR A 26 12.67 8.23 11.72
C THR A 26 12.53 7.41 10.45
N ASP A 27 13.43 6.46 10.20
CA ASP A 27 13.40 5.65 8.98
C ASP A 27 12.11 4.82 8.84
N ASP A 28 11.47 4.47 9.97
CA ASP A 28 10.15 3.82 10.01
C ASP A 28 9.05 4.69 9.37
N SER A 29 9.04 5.98 9.67
CA SER A 29 8.02 6.90 9.12
C SER A 29 8.16 7.05 7.60
N LYS A 30 9.40 7.06 7.09
CA LYS A 30 9.70 7.05 5.65
C LYS A 30 9.22 5.75 5.01
N ALA A 31 9.43 4.60 5.65
CA ALA A 31 8.99 3.30 5.15
C ALA A 31 7.48 3.23 4.98
N ILE A 32 6.74 3.59 6.03
CA ILE A 32 5.27 3.59 6.04
C ILE A 32 4.72 4.50 4.93
N LEU A 33 5.26 5.71 4.82
CA LEU A 33 4.81 6.69 3.85
C LEU A 33 5.08 6.22 2.41
N SER A 34 6.28 5.72 2.14
CA SER A 34 6.66 5.18 0.84
C SER A 34 5.77 3.99 0.45
N LEU A 35 5.52 3.05 1.36
CA LEU A 35 4.66 1.89 1.10
C LEU A 35 3.19 2.30 0.85
N PHE A 36 2.68 3.27 1.61
CA PHE A 36 1.35 3.82 1.40
C PHE A 36 1.24 4.49 0.02
N PHE A 37 2.23 5.30 -0.34
CA PHE A 37 2.28 6.01 -1.62
C PHE A 37 2.34 5.03 -2.80
N ILE A 38 3.24 4.04 -2.73
CA ILE A 38 3.38 2.99 -3.75
C ILE A 38 2.07 2.20 -3.90
N SER A 39 1.45 1.81 -2.78
CA SER A 39 0.17 1.07 -2.78
C SER A 39 -0.95 1.87 -3.48
N CYS A 40 -1.01 3.18 -3.22
CA CYS A 40 -1.97 4.06 -3.87
C CYS A 40 -1.67 4.23 -5.36
N LEU A 41 -0.41 4.41 -5.75
CA LEU A 41 -0.01 4.51 -7.16
C LEU A 41 -0.36 3.25 -7.94
N ILE A 42 -0.05 2.07 -7.41
CA ILE A 42 -0.40 0.79 -8.03
C ILE A 42 -1.92 0.67 -8.17
N SER A 43 -2.66 0.98 -7.11
CA SER A 43 -4.13 0.92 -7.13
C SER A 43 -4.74 1.87 -8.17
N LEU A 44 -4.21 3.09 -8.26
CA LEU A 44 -4.64 4.08 -9.24
C LEU A 44 -4.29 3.63 -10.67
N PHE A 45 -3.07 3.14 -10.88
CA PHE A 45 -2.59 2.65 -12.17
C PHE A 45 -3.45 1.48 -12.66
N VAL A 46 -3.69 0.49 -11.82
CA VAL A 46 -4.57 -0.65 -12.13
C VAL A 46 -5.99 -0.18 -12.40
N ARG A 47 -6.50 0.79 -11.65
CA ARG A 47 -7.83 1.36 -11.90
C ARG A 47 -7.93 2.06 -13.27
N ILE A 48 -6.89 2.77 -13.69
CA ILE A 48 -6.84 3.45 -14.99
C ILE A 48 -6.77 2.41 -16.11
N LEU A 49 -5.87 1.43 -16.00
CA LEU A 49 -5.63 0.40 -17.01
C LEU A 49 -6.82 -0.56 -17.17
N LEU A 50 -7.45 -0.94 -16.06
CA LEU A 50 -8.54 -1.93 -16.02
C LEU A 50 -9.89 -1.30 -15.67
N LYS A 51 -10.18 -0.13 -16.25
CA LYS A 51 -11.29 0.77 -15.89
C LYS A 51 -12.67 0.12 -15.76
N ASN A 52 -12.91 -1.02 -16.41
CA ASN A 52 -14.19 -1.76 -16.39
C ASN A 52 -14.07 -3.24 -15.96
N ASN A 53 -12.92 -3.69 -15.47
CA ASN A 53 -12.73 -5.09 -15.09
C ASN A 53 -13.20 -5.34 -13.65
N LYS A 54 -14.14 -6.29 -13.47
CA LYS A 54 -14.60 -6.77 -12.14
C LYS A 54 -13.46 -7.33 -11.27
N HIS A 55 -12.37 -7.76 -11.88
CA HIS A 55 -11.19 -8.31 -11.21
C HIS A 55 -10.13 -7.25 -10.83
N SER A 56 -10.31 -5.97 -11.19
CA SER A 56 -9.34 -4.89 -10.93
C SER A 56 -8.91 -4.80 -9.45
N THR A 57 -9.83 -5.00 -8.52
CA THR A 57 -9.56 -5.01 -7.07
C THR A 57 -8.63 -6.17 -6.67
N LYS A 58 -8.89 -7.38 -7.17
CA LYS A 58 -8.05 -8.55 -6.86
C LYS A 58 -6.64 -8.41 -7.46
N ILE A 59 -6.57 -7.90 -8.69
CA ILE A 59 -5.31 -7.66 -9.40
C ILE A 59 -4.47 -6.61 -8.66
N ALA A 60 -5.06 -5.48 -8.28
CA ALA A 60 -4.36 -4.45 -7.52
C ALA A 60 -3.85 -4.95 -6.17
N PHE A 61 -4.68 -5.70 -5.42
CA PHE A 61 -4.27 -6.29 -4.15
C PHE A 61 -3.08 -7.24 -4.32
N LEU A 62 -3.16 -8.16 -5.29
CA LEU A 62 -2.10 -9.12 -5.56
C LEU A 62 -0.79 -8.44 -5.99
N LEU A 63 -0.87 -7.41 -6.85
CA LEU A 63 0.30 -6.64 -7.26
C LEU A 63 0.98 -5.93 -6.09
N ILE A 64 0.21 -5.32 -5.18
CA ILE A 64 0.77 -4.66 -4.00
C ILE A 64 1.45 -5.67 -3.07
N VAL A 65 0.85 -6.85 -2.86
CA VAL A 65 1.47 -7.91 -2.06
C VAL A 65 2.78 -8.38 -2.71
N LEU A 66 2.80 -8.59 -4.02
CA LEU A 66 4.03 -8.97 -4.74
C LEU A 66 5.12 -7.90 -4.62
N VAL A 67 4.76 -6.62 -4.70
CA VAL A 67 5.72 -5.52 -4.51
C VAL A 67 6.31 -5.51 -3.09
N ASN A 68 5.51 -5.81 -2.06
CA ASN A 68 6.02 -5.96 -0.69
C ASN A 68 6.98 -7.15 -0.55
N ILE A 69 6.69 -8.27 -1.22
CA ILE A 69 7.60 -9.42 -1.28
C ILE A 69 8.92 -9.03 -1.97
N LEU A 70 8.86 -8.26 -3.06
CA LEU A 70 10.06 -7.74 -3.73
C LEU A 70 10.89 -6.84 -2.81
N PHE A 71 10.26 -6.02 -1.96
CA PHE A 71 10.99 -5.24 -0.95
C PHE A 71 11.61 -6.11 0.14
N LEU A 72 10.95 -7.18 0.58
CA LEU A 72 11.60 -8.14 1.51
C LEU A 72 12.82 -8.82 0.86
N MET A 73 12.72 -9.15 -0.43
CA MET A 73 13.83 -9.73 -1.20
C MET A 73 14.95 -8.74 -1.52
N ASN A 74 14.75 -7.44 -1.26
CA ASN A 74 15.77 -6.42 -1.48
C ASN A 74 16.94 -6.54 -0.49
N THR A 75 16.77 -7.25 0.62
CA THR A 75 17.76 -7.32 1.71
C THR A 75 18.29 -8.73 1.88
N THR A 76 19.57 -8.84 2.21
CA THR A 76 20.19 -10.10 2.65
C THR A 76 20.79 -9.93 4.04
N GLY A 77 20.79 -11.01 4.83
CA GLY A 77 21.37 -11.02 6.17
C GLY A 77 20.72 -10.04 7.14
N TRP A 78 19.40 -9.83 7.05
CA TRP A 78 18.69 -9.01 8.05
C TRP A 78 18.84 -9.60 9.45
N ASN A 79 19.23 -8.77 10.41
CA ASN A 79 19.55 -9.15 11.78
C ASN A 79 18.58 -8.49 12.76
N GLU A 80 17.98 -9.29 13.65
CA GLU A 80 17.00 -8.84 14.64
C GLU A 80 17.59 -7.84 15.64
N GLY A 81 18.88 -7.99 15.98
CA GLY A 81 19.55 -7.16 16.99
C GLY A 81 19.85 -5.74 16.50
N THR A 82 20.18 -5.59 15.21
CA THR A 82 20.44 -4.29 14.59
C THR A 82 19.24 -3.72 13.84
N MET A 83 18.18 -4.52 13.67
CA MET A 83 16.99 -4.21 12.85
C MET A 83 17.36 -3.80 11.42
N SER A 84 18.46 -4.34 10.89
CA SER A 84 19.02 -3.95 9.61
C SER A 84 19.68 -5.13 8.89
N GLY A 85 19.70 -5.04 7.57
CA GLY A 85 20.41 -5.92 6.65
C GLY A 85 21.90 -5.66 6.57
N THR A 86 22.65 -6.71 6.25
CA THR A 86 24.08 -6.60 5.94
C THR A 86 24.32 -6.02 4.55
N SER A 87 23.40 -6.24 3.61
CA SER A 87 23.46 -5.63 2.27
C SER A 87 22.09 -5.57 1.59
N TYR A 88 21.97 -4.61 0.66
CA TYR A 88 20.73 -4.32 -0.08
C TYR A 88 20.99 -4.28 -1.58
N ILE A 89 20.09 -4.88 -2.36
CA ILE A 89 20.14 -4.86 -3.83
C ILE A 89 19.96 -3.41 -4.33
N ILE A 90 18.96 -2.72 -3.78
CA ILE A 90 18.69 -1.30 -4.01
C ILE A 90 18.80 -0.58 -2.66
N PRO A 91 19.94 0.09 -2.37
CA PRO A 91 20.17 0.77 -1.10
C PRO A 91 19.12 1.84 -0.77
N TYR A 92 18.58 2.50 -1.79
CA TYR A 92 17.52 3.50 -1.62
C TYR A 92 16.26 2.93 -0.93
N PHE A 93 15.98 1.62 -1.03
CA PHE A 93 14.82 0.99 -0.40
C PHE A 93 15.15 0.23 0.89
N GLN A 94 16.32 0.48 1.47
CA GLN A 94 16.75 -0.13 2.74
C GLN A 94 15.69 0.02 3.83
N TYR A 95 15.26 1.26 4.11
CA TYR A 95 14.30 1.56 5.18
C TYR A 95 12.96 0.83 5.01
N ILE A 96 12.49 0.62 3.77
CA ILE A 96 11.26 -0.15 3.49
C ILE A 96 11.45 -1.61 3.89
N SER A 97 12.59 -2.16 3.52
CA SER A 97 12.89 -3.57 3.72
C SER A 97 13.05 -3.88 5.21
N ASP A 98 13.81 -3.04 5.92
CA ASP A 98 14.03 -3.16 7.36
C ASP A 98 12.71 -3.06 8.14
N TRP A 99 11.84 -2.12 7.76
CA TRP A 99 10.53 -1.97 8.37
C TRP A 99 9.62 -3.18 8.13
N LEU A 100 9.63 -3.75 6.93
CA LEU A 100 8.85 -4.95 6.61
C LEU A 100 9.35 -6.16 7.43
N TYR A 101 10.67 -6.35 7.55
CA TYR A 101 11.23 -7.40 8.41
C TYR A 101 10.91 -7.16 9.89
N GLY A 102 10.98 -5.91 10.37
CA GLY A 102 10.55 -5.53 11.72
C GLY A 102 9.09 -5.88 11.99
N ILE A 103 8.19 -5.63 11.04
CA ILE A 103 6.79 -6.06 11.14
C ILE A 103 6.67 -7.58 11.20
N LEU A 104 7.41 -8.32 10.36
CA LEU A 104 7.39 -9.79 10.38
C LEU A 104 7.84 -10.32 11.74
N LEU A 105 8.93 -9.77 12.29
CA LEU A 105 9.46 -10.15 13.60
C LEU A 105 8.44 -9.89 14.71
N ILE A 106 7.90 -8.68 14.80
CA ILE A 106 6.89 -8.32 15.81
C ILE A 106 5.64 -9.20 15.65
N SER A 107 5.25 -9.50 14.41
CA SER A 107 4.10 -10.34 14.12
C SER A 107 4.24 -11.78 14.61
N ALA A 108 5.48 -12.32 14.62
CA ALA A 108 5.74 -13.64 15.16
C ALA A 108 5.39 -13.73 16.67
N PHE A 109 5.53 -12.63 17.41
CA PHE A 109 5.19 -12.55 18.84
C PHE A 109 3.75 -12.13 19.12
N MET A 110 3.06 -11.53 18.15
CA MET A 110 1.70 -10.97 18.31
C MET A 110 0.63 -11.76 17.54
N ALA A 111 0.83 -13.08 17.36
CA ALA A 111 -0.11 -13.97 16.64
C ALA A 111 -0.52 -13.43 15.26
N PHE A 112 0.44 -12.89 14.50
CA PHE A 112 0.24 -12.30 13.17
C PHE A 112 -0.67 -11.06 13.09
N THR A 113 -1.06 -10.49 14.24
CA THR A 113 -1.95 -9.31 14.30
C THR A 113 -1.43 -8.12 13.47
N PRO A 114 -0.15 -7.72 13.54
CA PRO A 114 0.35 -6.57 12.76
C PRO A 114 0.28 -6.79 11.24
N ILE A 115 0.65 -7.99 10.75
CA ILE A 115 0.50 -8.36 9.33
C ILE A 115 -0.97 -8.32 8.90
N LEU A 116 -1.88 -8.80 9.74
CA LEU A 116 -3.31 -8.79 9.44
C LEU A 116 -3.84 -7.36 9.29
N LEU A 117 -3.47 -6.46 10.21
CA LEU A 117 -3.80 -5.03 10.12
C LEU A 117 -3.21 -4.39 8.86
N TYR A 118 -1.97 -4.76 8.51
CA TYR A 118 -1.32 -4.28 7.30
C TYR A 118 -2.06 -4.72 6.01
N PHE A 119 -2.50 -5.98 5.95
CA PHE A 119 -3.32 -6.44 4.82
C PHE A 119 -4.70 -5.78 4.77
N ILE A 120 -5.33 -5.52 5.91
CA ILE A 120 -6.59 -4.75 5.98
C ILE A 120 -6.37 -3.33 5.44
N LEU A 121 -5.25 -2.69 5.77
CA LEU A 121 -4.88 -1.38 5.24
C LEU A 121 -4.71 -1.41 3.72
N ILE A 122 -3.92 -2.36 3.18
CA ILE A 122 -3.74 -2.53 1.73
C ILE A 122 -5.09 -2.74 1.05
N TYR A 123 -5.91 -3.65 1.59
CA TYR A 123 -7.22 -3.95 1.02
C TYR A 123 -8.14 -2.72 1.02
N SER A 124 -8.10 -1.92 2.09
CA SER A 124 -8.86 -0.68 2.20
C SER A 124 -8.46 0.35 1.14
N ILE A 125 -7.16 0.52 0.89
CA ILE A 125 -6.64 1.37 -0.19
C ILE A 125 -7.15 0.89 -1.55
N VAL A 126 -7.00 -0.42 -1.82
CA VAL A 126 -7.40 -1.01 -3.09
C VAL A 126 -8.91 -0.85 -3.32
N VAL A 127 -9.74 -1.11 -2.31
CA VAL A 127 -11.19 -0.90 -2.40
C VAL A 127 -11.50 0.59 -2.60
N PHE A 128 -10.82 1.49 -1.90
CA PHE A 128 -11.02 2.93 -2.05
C PHE A 128 -10.80 3.40 -3.49
N PHE A 129 -9.74 2.94 -4.16
CA PHE A 129 -9.46 3.32 -5.56
C PHE A 129 -10.24 2.50 -6.58
N CYS A 130 -10.20 1.17 -6.47
CA CYS A 130 -10.65 0.23 -7.50
C CYS A 130 -12.14 -0.12 -7.43
N ARG A 131 -12.86 0.11 -6.31
CA ARG A 131 -14.28 -0.26 -6.20
C ARG A 131 -15.11 0.45 -7.26
N ILE A 132 -15.60 -0.34 -8.23
CA ILE A 132 -16.61 0.07 -9.20
C ILE A 132 -17.93 0.18 -8.43
N LYS A 133 -18.51 1.38 -8.32
CA LYS A 133 -19.93 1.48 -8.03
C LYS A 133 -20.64 0.94 -9.28
N ASN A 134 -21.35 -0.19 -9.16
CA ASN A 134 -22.31 -0.60 -10.17
C ASN A 134 -23.37 0.52 -10.26
N GLN A 135 -23.18 1.49 -11.16
CA GLN A 135 -24.21 2.46 -11.49
C GLN A 135 -25.16 1.94 -12.58
N ASN A 136 -24.85 0.80 -13.21
CA ASN A 136 -25.60 0.30 -14.37
C ASN A 136 -26.81 -0.58 -14.03
N SER A 137 -27.13 -0.84 -12.76
CA SER A 137 -28.34 -1.59 -12.38
C SER A 137 -29.58 -0.70 -12.17
N LYS A 138 -29.47 0.63 -12.39
CA LYS A 138 -30.62 1.55 -12.29
C LYS A 138 -31.16 2.04 -13.64
N GLU A 139 -30.42 1.93 -14.74
CA GLU A 139 -30.93 2.35 -16.07
C GLU A 139 -31.75 1.28 -16.80
N ILE A 140 -31.66 0.00 -16.40
CA ILE A 140 -32.42 -1.08 -17.05
C ILE A 140 -33.86 -1.14 -16.52
N ILE A 141 -34.14 -0.61 -15.33
CA ILE A 141 -35.48 -0.66 -14.71
C ILE A 141 -36.32 0.57 -15.08
N SER A 142 -35.73 1.68 -15.54
CA SER A 142 -36.50 2.87 -15.96
C SER A 142 -36.90 2.86 -17.44
N LYS A 143 -36.66 1.76 -18.16
CA LYS A 143 -36.97 1.61 -19.59
C LYS A 143 -37.92 0.45 -19.89
N ASN A 144 -38.42 -0.25 -18.86
CA ASN A 144 -39.43 -1.31 -18.97
C ASN A 144 -40.69 -0.91 -18.22
#